data_AF-A0A954S9N5-F1
#
_entry.id   AF-A0A954S9N5-F1
#
_cell.length_a   1.000
_cell.length_b   1.000
_cell.length_c   1.000
_cell.angle_alpha   90.00
_cell.angle_beta   90.00
_cell.angle_gamma   90.00
#
_symmetry.space_group_name_H-M   'P 1'
#
loop_
_entity.id
_entity.type
_entity.pdbx_description
1 polymer ?
#
loop_
_entity_poly.entity_id
_entity_poly.type
_entity_poly.pdbx_seq_one_letter_code
_entity_poly.pdbx_strand_id
1 'polypeptide(L)'
;MYRRAGALLERLAPLCGTKHAIVQTSPQFLSQEGCDPPVVTSSDFPSQTIIREHGTRFRVRFEGGHKTGFFCDQRENRLRLAQFCEDKTVLDVCCYTGGFAVQAKKLGNAAEVTGVDLDEKPLELARENANLNQCRVRFVHADAFSYMREMGRNG
;
A
#
# COMPACT_ATOMS: atom_id res chain seq x y z
N MET A 1 5.00 -25.77 -0.58
CA MET A 1 3.78 -25.18 0.04
C MET A 1 2.63 -25.05 -0.96
N TYR A 2 2.89 -24.50 -2.15
CA TYR A 2 1.86 -24.20 -3.14
C TYR A 2 0.95 -25.39 -3.52
N ARG A 3 1.48 -26.61 -3.69
CA ARG A 3 0.67 -27.82 -4.00
C ARG A 3 -0.42 -28.14 -2.96
N ARG A 4 -0.34 -27.57 -1.76
CA ARG A 4 -1.32 -27.72 -0.69
C ARG A 4 -2.18 -26.48 -0.48
N ALA A 5 -2.11 -25.47 -1.37
CA ALA A 5 -2.80 -24.20 -1.22
C ALA A 5 -4.32 -24.39 -1.00
N GLY A 6 -4.98 -25.23 -1.80
CA GLY A 6 -6.41 -25.54 -1.62
C GLY A 6 -6.73 -26.09 -0.23
N ALA A 7 -6.04 -27.16 0.19
CA ALA A 7 -6.24 -27.77 1.50
C ALA A 7 -5.90 -26.84 2.68
N LEU A 8 -4.94 -25.93 2.50
CA LEU A 8 -4.62 -24.90 3.50
C LEU A 8 -5.74 -23.84 3.57
N LEU A 9 -6.24 -23.38 2.43
CA LEU A 9 -7.33 -22.40 2.37
C LEU A 9 -8.62 -22.96 2.97
N GLU A 10 -8.98 -24.20 2.67
CA GLU A 10 -10.15 -24.88 3.25
C GLU A 10 -10.12 -24.90 4.78
N ARG A 11 -8.91 -25.01 5.36
CA ARG A 11 -8.72 -25.05 6.82
C ARG A 11 -8.61 -23.66 7.44
N LEU A 12 -7.93 -22.73 6.77
CA LEU A 12 -7.65 -21.39 7.31
C LEU A 12 -8.81 -20.42 7.12
N ALA A 13 -9.55 -20.50 6.01
CA ALA A 13 -10.60 -19.54 5.71
C ALA A 13 -11.70 -19.48 6.79
N PRO A 14 -12.22 -20.61 7.33
CA PRO A 14 -13.19 -20.58 8.41
C PRO A 14 -12.63 -19.97 9.71
N LEU A 15 -11.37 -20.28 10.04
CA LEU A 15 -10.72 -19.78 11.27
C LEU A 15 -10.50 -18.27 11.24
N CYS A 16 -10.25 -17.71 10.04
CA CYS A 16 -10.05 -16.28 9.85
C CYS A 16 -11.36 -15.53 9.55
N GLY A 17 -12.49 -16.21 9.38
CA GLY A 17 -13.74 -15.61 8.89
C GLY A 17 -13.61 -15.06 7.46
N THR A 18 -12.70 -15.63 6.66
CA THR A 18 -12.36 -15.16 5.33
C THR A 18 -13.40 -15.60 4.30
N LYS A 19 -13.99 -14.65 3.57
CA LYS A 19 -14.94 -14.93 2.47
C LYS A 19 -14.26 -15.16 1.12
N HIS A 20 -13.16 -14.45 0.87
CA HIS A 20 -12.44 -14.48 -0.40
C HIS A 20 -10.95 -14.70 -0.15
N ALA A 21 -10.33 -15.50 -1.00
CA ALA A 21 -8.91 -15.82 -0.89
C ALA A 21 -8.22 -15.71 -2.25
N ILE A 22 -6.96 -15.30 -2.22
CA ILE A 22 -6.03 -15.32 -3.35
C ILE A 22 -4.70 -15.91 -2.88
N VAL A 23 -4.13 -16.80 -3.68
CA VAL A 23 -2.77 -17.32 -3.50
C VAL A 23 -2.03 -17.08 -4.81
N GLN A 24 -0.99 -16.26 -4.72
CA GLN A 24 -0.12 -15.90 -5.83
C GLN A 24 1.34 -16.04 -5.39
N THR A 25 2.19 -16.33 -6.35
CA THR A 25 3.64 -16.43 -6.15
C THR A 25 4.32 -15.12 -6.55
N SER A 26 5.55 -14.91 -6.05
CA SER A 26 6.37 -13.78 -6.49
C SER A 26 6.88 -13.99 -7.92
N PRO A 27 7.22 -12.92 -8.66
CA PRO A 27 7.79 -13.05 -10.01
C PRO A 27 9.06 -13.90 -10.08
N GLN A 28 9.84 -13.96 -8.99
CA GLN A 28 11.07 -14.74 -8.88
C GLN A 28 10.82 -16.22 -8.53
N PHE A 29 9.57 -16.62 -8.31
CA PHE A 29 9.26 -17.97 -7.82
C PHE A 29 9.69 -19.04 -8.82
N LEU A 30 9.53 -18.81 -10.13
CA LEU A 30 9.98 -19.75 -11.16
C LEU A 30 11.49 -19.99 -11.10
N SER A 31 12.30 -18.93 -10.99
CA SER A 31 13.76 -19.09 -10.94
C SER A 31 14.25 -19.72 -9.64
N GLN A 32 13.51 -19.53 -8.53
CA GLN A 32 13.86 -20.07 -7.22
C GLN A 32 13.40 -21.52 -7.01
N GLU A 33 12.19 -21.85 -7.47
CA GLU A 33 11.49 -23.10 -7.14
C GLU A 33 11.28 -24.00 -8.36
N GLY A 34 11.70 -23.57 -9.56
CA GLY A 34 11.61 -24.34 -10.80
C GLY A 34 10.19 -24.59 -11.28
N CYS A 35 9.20 -23.84 -10.80
CA CYS A 35 7.81 -23.95 -11.23
C CYS A 35 7.11 -22.60 -11.24
N ASP A 36 6.15 -22.44 -12.15
CA ASP A 36 5.32 -21.23 -12.28
C ASP A 36 3.85 -21.61 -12.12
N PRO A 37 3.39 -21.76 -10.87
CA PRO A 37 2.03 -22.18 -10.63
C PRO A 37 1.03 -21.03 -10.82
N PRO A 38 -0.20 -21.30 -11.29
CA PRO A 38 -1.19 -20.25 -11.56
C PRO A 38 -1.63 -19.53 -10.28
N VAL A 39 -2.29 -18.38 -10.42
CA VAL A 39 -2.98 -17.76 -9.28
C VAL A 39 -4.19 -18.61 -8.88
N VAL A 40 -4.37 -18.86 -7.58
CA VAL A 40 -5.57 -19.53 -7.04
C VAL A 40 -6.45 -18.48 -6.39
N THR A 41 -7.72 -18.42 -6.77
CA THR A 41 -8.71 -17.51 -6.18
C THR A 41 -9.96 -18.26 -5.73
N SER A 42 -10.69 -17.70 -4.76
CA SER A 42 -12.08 -18.08 -4.49
C SER A 42 -12.99 -17.69 -5.65
N SER A 43 -14.16 -18.33 -5.78
CA SER A 43 -15.23 -17.85 -6.66
C SER A 43 -15.59 -16.40 -6.32
N ASP A 44 -15.86 -15.59 -7.34
CA ASP A 44 -16.22 -14.17 -7.24
C ASP A 44 -15.21 -13.31 -6.45
N PHE A 45 -13.91 -13.63 -6.56
CA PHE A 45 -12.86 -12.83 -5.92
C PHE A 45 -12.89 -11.38 -6.44
N PRO A 46 -13.01 -10.37 -5.55
CA PRO A 46 -13.11 -8.99 -5.97
C PRO A 46 -11.77 -8.47 -6.50
N SER A 47 -11.77 -7.59 -7.51
CA SER A 47 -10.55 -6.96 -8.02
C SER A 47 -9.91 -5.96 -7.03
N GLN A 48 -10.71 -5.46 -6.08
CA GLN A 48 -10.27 -4.50 -5.07
C GLN A 48 -11.12 -4.57 -3.80
N THR A 49 -10.59 -3.99 -2.71
CA THR A 49 -11.32 -3.80 -1.45
C THR A 49 -10.90 -2.51 -0.76
N ILE A 50 -11.63 -2.11 0.28
CA ILE A 50 -11.23 -1.02 1.18
C ILE A 50 -10.93 -1.62 2.55
N ILE A 51 -9.69 -1.49 2.99
CA ILE A 51 -9.24 -1.88 4.33
C ILE A 51 -9.31 -0.70 5.29
N ARG A 52 -9.30 -1.00 6.58
CA ARG A 52 -9.22 -0.01 7.66
C ARG A 52 -7.94 -0.23 8.46
N GLU A 53 -7.23 0.85 8.74
CA GLU A 53 -6.01 0.84 9.54
C GLU A 53 -6.01 2.04 10.50
N HIS A 54 -6.08 1.79 11.81
CA HIS A 54 -6.06 2.83 12.85
C HIS A 54 -7.05 3.99 12.62
N GLY A 55 -8.25 3.70 12.11
CA GLY A 55 -9.27 4.71 11.80
C GLY A 55 -9.16 5.36 10.42
N THR A 56 -8.10 5.07 9.67
CA THR A 56 -7.95 5.46 8.25
C THR A 56 -8.42 4.35 7.31
N ARG A 57 -8.66 4.69 6.04
CA ARG A 57 -9.15 3.77 5.00
C ARG A 57 -8.21 3.74 3.81
N PHE A 58 -7.92 2.54 3.29
CA PHE A 58 -7.09 2.38 2.10
C PHE A 58 -7.77 1.46 1.10
N ARG A 59 -7.84 1.89 -0.16
CA ARG A 59 -8.21 1.03 -1.27
C ARG A 59 -7.00 0.18 -1.65
N VAL A 60 -7.24 -1.12 -1.75
CA VAL A 60 -6.28 -2.14 -2.14
C VAL A 60 -6.76 -2.76 -3.43
N ARG A 61 -5.95 -2.72 -4.48
CA ARG A 61 -6.18 -3.43 -5.74
C ARG A 61 -5.31 -4.67 -5.76
N PHE A 62 -5.89 -5.84 -6.00
CA PHE A 62 -5.18 -7.11 -5.95
C PHE A 62 -4.41 -7.40 -7.24
N GLU A 63 -4.81 -6.81 -8.35
CA GLU A 63 -4.12 -6.90 -9.64
C GLU A 63 -3.11 -5.75 -9.82
N GLY A 64 -1.95 -6.08 -10.39
CA GLY A 64 -0.96 -5.09 -10.88
C GLY A 64 -0.25 -4.26 -9.80
N GLY A 65 -0.46 -4.54 -8.51
CA GLY A 65 0.23 -3.88 -7.39
C GLY A 65 1.47 -4.63 -6.91
N HIS A 66 2.40 -3.93 -6.24
CA HIS A 66 3.49 -4.58 -5.51
C HIS A 66 2.93 -5.44 -4.36
N LYS A 67 3.61 -6.56 -4.06
CA LYS A 67 3.18 -7.55 -3.05
C LYS A 67 1.77 -8.10 -3.34
N THR A 68 0.87 -8.03 -2.37
CA THR A 68 -0.55 -8.41 -2.46
C THR A 68 -1.46 -7.19 -2.61
N GLY A 69 -0.90 -6.03 -2.99
CA GLY A 69 -1.62 -4.76 -3.16
C GLY A 69 -1.47 -3.74 -2.03
N PHE A 70 -0.89 -4.12 -0.88
CA PHE A 70 -0.65 -3.22 0.26
C PHE A 70 0.49 -3.72 1.18
N PHE A 71 1.24 -2.79 1.78
CA PHE A 71 2.34 -3.08 2.70
C PHE A 71 1.84 -3.17 4.15
N CYS A 72 1.33 -4.34 4.53
CA CYS A 72 0.83 -4.60 5.90
C CYS A 72 1.95 -4.59 6.96
N ASP A 73 3.17 -4.94 6.57
CA ASP A 73 4.36 -4.92 7.45
C ASP A 73 4.72 -3.51 7.94
N GLN A 74 4.36 -2.47 7.20
CA GLN A 74 4.59 -1.07 7.55
C GLN A 74 3.50 -0.46 8.45
N ARG A 75 2.50 -1.23 8.89
CA ARG A 75 1.36 -0.74 9.68
C ARG A 75 1.77 0.03 10.94
N GLU A 76 2.58 -0.60 11.79
CA GLU A 76 2.98 0.02 13.07
C GLU A 76 3.96 1.18 12.86
N ASN A 77 4.79 1.13 11.80
CA ASN A 77 5.68 2.23 11.44
C ASN A 77 4.89 3.47 10.99
N ARG A 78 3.82 3.27 10.21
CA ARG A 78 2.91 4.35 9.81
C ARG A 78 2.23 5.01 11.01
N LEU A 79 1.77 4.21 11.98
CA LEU A 79 1.19 4.73 13.22
C LEU A 79 2.23 5.52 14.03
N ARG A 80 3.44 4.97 14.17
CA ARG A 80 4.53 5.61 14.91
C ARG A 80 4.95 6.94 14.28
N LEU A 81 5.02 7.02 12.95
CA LEU A 81 5.36 8.26 12.24
C LEU A 81 4.41 9.40 12.64
N ALA A 82 3.10 9.13 12.69
CA ALA A 82 2.08 10.14 12.97
C ALA A 82 2.33 10.88 14.29
N GLN A 83 2.91 10.24 15.29
CA GLN A 83 3.25 10.84 16.59
C GLN A 83 4.29 11.97 16.50
N PHE A 84 5.00 12.10 15.38
CA PHE A 84 6.04 13.10 15.17
C PHE A 84 5.64 14.20 14.18
N CYS A 85 4.41 14.19 13.67
CA CYS A 85 4.01 14.99 12.52
C CYS A 85 3.25 16.29 12.85
N GLU A 86 2.85 16.50 14.10
CA GLU A 86 1.99 17.64 14.48
C GLU A 86 2.58 18.98 14.01
N ASP A 87 1.78 19.73 13.24
CA ASP A 87 2.12 21.01 12.63
C ASP A 87 3.39 21.03 11.75
N LYS A 88 3.89 19.87 11.33
CA LYS A 88 5.09 19.77 10.48
C LYS A 88 4.77 19.75 8.99
N THR A 89 5.76 20.16 8.20
CA THR A 89 5.85 19.86 6.78
C THR A 89 6.52 18.50 6.58
N VAL A 90 5.82 17.57 5.96
CA VAL A 90 6.25 16.16 5.80
C VAL A 90 6.50 15.85 4.33
N LEU A 91 7.65 15.24 4.05
CA LEU A 91 8.00 14.67 2.75
C LEU A 91 8.01 13.14 2.86
N ASP A 92 7.13 12.48 2.13
CA ASP A 92 7.02 11.02 2.01
C ASP A 92 7.62 10.61 0.66
N VAL A 93 8.84 10.07 0.68
CA VAL A 93 9.60 9.69 -0.51
C VAL A 93 9.39 8.20 -0.80
N CYS A 94 9.16 7.86 -2.07
CA CYS A 94 8.72 6.53 -2.49
C CYS A 94 7.38 6.16 -1.81
N CYS A 95 6.42 7.10 -1.86
CA CYS A 95 5.19 7.05 -1.08
C CYS A 95 4.22 5.95 -1.51
N TYR A 96 4.45 5.31 -2.65
CA TYR A 96 3.61 4.27 -3.23
C TYR A 96 2.13 4.71 -3.29
N THR A 97 1.25 4.01 -2.57
CA THR A 97 -0.19 4.30 -2.50
C THR A 97 -0.55 5.27 -1.37
N GLY A 98 0.42 6.04 -0.88
CA GLY A 98 0.23 7.16 0.05
C GLY A 98 0.04 6.76 1.51
N GLY A 99 0.50 5.57 1.92
CA GLY A 99 0.27 5.05 3.26
C GLY A 99 0.78 5.98 4.37
N PHE A 100 2.05 6.38 4.31
CA PHE A 100 2.64 7.28 5.30
C PHE A 100 2.09 8.70 5.17
N ALA A 101 1.98 9.23 3.95
CA ALA A 101 1.43 10.56 3.71
C ALA A 101 0.00 10.75 4.26
N VAL A 102 -0.88 9.77 4.05
CA VAL A 102 -2.26 9.80 4.59
C VAL A 102 -2.25 9.75 6.12
N GLN A 103 -1.41 8.89 6.71
CA GLN A 103 -1.33 8.75 8.18
C GLN A 103 -0.75 10.00 8.84
N ALA A 104 0.31 10.59 8.25
CA ALA A 104 0.88 11.86 8.69
C ALA A 104 -0.17 12.98 8.67
N LYS A 105 -1.01 13.05 7.63
CA LYS A 105 -2.06 14.06 7.53
C LYS A 105 -3.25 13.79 8.46
N LYS A 106 -3.73 12.55 8.53
CA LYS A 106 -4.99 12.19 9.20
C LYS A 106 -4.86 11.97 10.70
N LEU A 107 -3.81 11.27 11.12
CA LEU A 107 -3.55 10.96 12.53
C LEU A 107 -2.51 11.89 13.13
N GLY A 108 -1.55 12.33 12.34
CA GLY A 108 -0.43 13.13 12.81
C GLY A 108 -0.63 14.63 12.75
N ASN A 109 -1.77 15.14 12.23
CA ASN A 109 -2.05 16.57 12.09
C ASN A 109 -0.92 17.37 11.41
N ALA A 110 -0.22 16.78 10.43
CA ALA A 110 0.79 17.50 9.65
C ALA A 110 0.18 18.74 8.98
N ALA A 111 0.90 19.87 9.02
CA ALA A 111 0.50 21.10 8.36
C ALA A 111 0.47 20.91 6.84
N GLU A 112 1.56 20.39 6.29
CA GLU A 112 1.70 20.10 4.86
C GLU A 112 2.29 18.70 4.65
N VAL A 113 1.84 18.02 3.61
CA VAL A 113 2.35 16.69 3.25
C VAL A 113 2.54 16.62 1.75
N THR A 114 3.75 16.25 1.33
CA THR A 114 4.07 15.92 -0.07
C THR A 114 4.50 14.46 -0.17
N GLY A 115 3.83 13.68 -1.00
CA GLY A 115 4.23 12.34 -1.39
C GLY A 115 4.88 12.35 -2.77
N VAL A 116 6.00 11.64 -2.93
CA VAL A 116 6.73 11.53 -4.20
C VAL A 116 6.90 10.07 -4.55
N ASP A 117 6.62 9.71 -5.79
CA ASP A 117 6.89 8.37 -6.31
C ASP A 117 7.25 8.42 -7.80
N LEU A 118 7.94 7.38 -8.26
CA LEU A 118 8.35 7.22 -9.66
C LEU A 118 7.22 6.61 -10.50
N ASP A 119 6.28 5.89 -9.89
CA ASP A 119 5.21 5.23 -10.61
C ASP A 119 3.89 6.02 -10.54
N GLU A 120 3.33 6.34 -11.71
CA GLU A 120 2.08 7.10 -11.78
C GLU A 120 0.86 6.32 -11.27
N LYS A 121 0.78 5.01 -11.54
CA LYS A 121 -0.37 4.17 -11.13
C LYS A 121 -0.54 4.10 -9.60
N PRO A 122 0.50 3.84 -8.79
CA PRO A 122 0.41 3.97 -7.33
C PRO A 122 0.01 5.38 -6.87
N LEU A 123 0.50 6.44 -7.52
CA LEU A 123 0.14 7.83 -7.17
C LEU A 123 -1.34 8.15 -7.43
N GLU A 124 -1.93 7.62 -8.50
CA GLU A 124 -3.38 7.71 -8.71
C GLU A 124 -4.15 7.09 -7.54
N LEU A 125 -3.74 5.90 -7.11
CA LEU A 125 -4.34 5.23 -5.95
C LEU A 125 -4.03 5.97 -4.63
N ALA A 126 -2.88 6.63 -4.52
CA ALA A 126 -2.53 7.48 -3.38
C ALA A 126 -3.47 8.69 -3.27
N ARG A 127 -3.78 9.35 -4.40
CA ARG A 127 -4.79 10.43 -4.45
C ARG A 127 -6.17 9.92 -4.05
N GLU A 128 -6.58 8.75 -4.55
CA GLU A 128 -7.81 8.10 -4.14
C GLU A 128 -7.85 7.82 -2.62
N ASN A 129 -6.76 7.33 -2.05
CA ASN A 129 -6.65 7.07 -0.61
C ASN A 129 -6.69 8.35 0.24
N ALA A 130 -6.03 9.42 -0.20
CA ALA A 130 -6.13 10.72 0.46
C ALA A 130 -7.58 11.24 0.44
N ASN A 131 -8.27 11.13 -0.70
CA ASN A 131 -9.68 11.49 -0.84
C ASN A 131 -10.59 10.65 0.07
N LEU A 132 -10.36 9.34 0.17
CA LEU A 132 -11.08 8.45 1.09
C LEU A 132 -10.95 8.88 2.56
N ASN A 133 -9.89 9.59 2.93
CA ASN A 133 -9.66 10.07 4.29
C ASN A 133 -9.89 11.58 4.44
N GLN A 134 -10.39 12.25 3.39
CA GLN A 134 -10.61 13.70 3.35
C GLN A 134 -9.33 14.48 3.70
N CYS A 135 -8.19 13.99 3.23
CA CYS A 135 -6.88 14.57 3.48
C CYS A 135 -6.37 15.29 2.24
N ARG A 136 -5.89 16.52 2.42
CA ARG A 136 -5.17 17.25 1.37
C ARG A 136 -3.69 16.90 1.44
N VAL A 137 -3.22 16.14 0.45
CA VAL A 137 -1.81 15.74 0.28
C VAL A 137 -1.40 16.09 -1.15
N ARG A 138 -0.20 16.66 -1.32
CA ARG A 138 0.37 16.94 -2.64
C ARG A 138 1.10 15.69 -3.12
N PHE A 139 0.73 15.13 -4.26
CA PHE A 139 1.39 13.96 -4.84
C PHE A 139 2.13 14.34 -6.12
N VAL A 140 3.43 14.07 -6.16
CA VAL A 140 4.34 14.43 -7.26
C VAL A 140 4.89 13.15 -7.89
N HIS A 141 4.74 13.05 -9.21
CA HIS A 141 5.37 12.00 -10.01
C HIS A 141 6.77 12.47 -10.41
N ALA A 142 7.80 11.92 -9.79
CA ALA A 142 9.19 12.28 -10.03
C ALA A 142 10.15 11.21 -9.50
N ASP A 143 11.35 11.16 -10.07
CA ASP A 143 12.48 10.49 -9.44
C ASP A 143 12.80 11.15 -8.08
N ALA A 144 12.87 10.33 -7.04
CA ALA A 144 13.08 10.76 -5.67
C ALA A 144 14.34 11.61 -5.50
N PHE A 145 15.46 11.18 -6.08
CA PHE A 145 16.73 11.89 -5.94
C PHE A 145 16.70 13.25 -6.63
N SER A 146 16.12 13.31 -7.84
CA SER A 146 15.98 14.54 -8.60
C SER A 146 15.08 15.53 -7.89
N TYR A 147 13.92 15.07 -7.39
CA TYR A 147 13.01 15.90 -6.61
C TYR A 147 13.65 16.46 -5.34
N MET A 148 14.35 15.63 -4.56
CA MET A 148 15.02 16.08 -3.33
C MET A 148 16.13 17.09 -3.61
N ARG A 149 16.92 16.91 -4.67
CA ARG A 149 17.95 17.87 -5.08
C ARG A 149 17.36 19.22 -5.48
N GLU A 150 16.23 19.21 -6.17
CA GLU A 150 15.53 20.44 -6.57
C GLU A 150 14.98 21.18 -5.36
N MET A 151 14.32 20.48 -4.43
CA MET A 151 13.77 21.11 -3.22
C MET A 151 14.86 21.62 -2.28
N GLY A 152 15.99 20.92 -2.19
CA GLY A 152 17.16 21.42 -1.45
C GLY A 152 17.73 22.73 -2.01
N ARG A 153 17.46 23.07 -3.28
CA ARG A 153 17.90 24.33 -3.90
C ARG A 153 16.85 25.43 -3.82
N ASN A 154 15.57 25.06 -3.90
CA ASN A 154 14.47 26.02 -4.11
C ASN A 154 13.69 26.38 -2.84
N GLY A 155 13.91 25.69 -1.72
CA GLY A 155 13.15 25.88 -0.48
C GLY A 155 11.70 25.41 -0.62
#